data_AF-A0A7V2AI41-F1
#
_entry.id   AF-A0A7V2AI41-F1
#
_cell.length_a   1.000
_cell.length_b   1.000
_cell.length_c   1.000
_cell.angle_alpha   90.00
_cell.angle_beta   90.00
_cell.angle_gamma   90.00
#
_symmetry.space_group_name_H-M   'P 1'
#
loop_
_entity.id
_entity.type
_entity.pdbx_description
1 polymer ?
#
loop_
_entity_poly.entity_id
_entity_poly.type
_entity_poly.pdbx_seq_one_letter_code
_entity_poly.pdbx_strand_id
1 'polypeptide(L)' 'MTYFETLLRFDLEALANWIFLAVTGLIAWYGISHRKVDGKADFVNLLFGVVGAIFFALVLFQDLIP' A
#
# COMPACT_ATOMS: atom_id res chain seq x y z
N MET A 1 -21.52 -27.39 -0.83
CA MET A 1 -21.20 -26.14 -1.55
C MET A 1 -20.79 -25.07 -0.54
N THR A 2 -19.71 -25.32 0.22
CA THR A 2 -19.30 -24.45 1.33
C THR A 2 -17.79 -24.27 1.31
N TYR A 3 -17.03 -25.36 1.14
CA TYR A 3 -15.57 -25.33 1.06
C TYR A 3 -15.00 -24.57 -0.14
N PHE A 4 -15.66 -24.63 -1.31
CA PHE A 4 -15.19 -23.94 -2.52
C PHE A 4 -15.29 -22.42 -2.40
N GLU A 5 -16.39 -21.91 -1.85
CA GLU A 5 -16.60 -20.49 -1.56
C GLU A 5 -15.60 -19.98 -0.52
N THR A 6 -15.29 -20.78 0.52
CA THR A 6 -14.32 -20.37 1.56
C THR A 6 -12.89 -20.31 1.01
N LEU A 7 -12.49 -21.27 0.17
CA LEU A 7 -11.18 -21.25 -0.48
C LEU A 7 -11.05 -20.09 -1.47
N LEU A 8 -12.09 -19.86 -2.27
CA LEU A 8 -12.10 -18.76 -3.25
C LEU A 8 -12.12 -17.39 -2.56
N ARG A 9 -12.83 -17.26 -1.43
CA ARG A 9 -12.81 -16.04 -0.61
C ARG A 9 -11.43 -15.78 0.00
N PHE A 10 -10.75 -16.82 0.49
CA PHE A 10 -9.40 -16.68 1.06
C PHE A 10 -8.38 -16.22 0.01
N ASP A 11 -8.46 -16.76 -1.21
CA ASP A 11 -7.58 -16.39 -2.33
C ASP A 11 -7.85 -14.95 -2.82
N LEU A 12 -9.13 -14.54 -2.85
CA LEU A 12 -9.52 -13.20 -3.25
C LEU A 12 -9.09 -12.13 -2.23
N GLU A 13 -9.23 -12.42 -0.92
CA GLU A 13 -8.81 -11.53 0.17
C GLU A 13 -7.28 -11.37 0.18
N ALA A 14 -6.53 -12.48 0.05
CA ALA A 14 -5.08 -12.42 -0.05
C ALA A 14 -4.61 -11.64 -1.29
N LEU A 15 -5.21 -11.90 -2.46
CA LEU A 15 -4.91 -11.17 -3.70
C LEU A 15 -5.20 -9.67 -3.56
N ALA A 16 -6.34 -9.31 -2.95
CA ALA A 16 -6.71 -7.91 -2.71
C ALA A 16 -5.70 -7.22 -1.78
N ASN A 17 -5.26 -7.89 -0.71
CA ASN A 17 -4.26 -7.35 0.22
C ASN A 17 -2.91 -7.12 -0.47
N TRP A 18 -2.47 -8.05 -1.32
CA TRP A 18 -1.25 -7.90 -2.12
C TRP A 18 -1.35 -6.74 -3.12
N ILE A 19 -2.49 -6.58 -3.79
CA ILE A 19 -2.73 -5.44 -4.70
C ILE A 19 -2.74 -4.12 -3.92
N PHE A 20 -3.42 -4.08 -2.78
CA PHE A 20 -3.49 -2.90 -1.94
C PHE A 20 -2.10 -2.48 -1.44
N LEU A 21 -1.30 -3.45 -1.00
CA LEU A 21 0.08 -3.26 -0.58
C LEU A 21 0.94 -2.69 -1.74
N ALA A 22 0.84 -3.28 -2.93
CA ALA A 22 1.58 -2.82 -4.10
C ALA A 22 1.22 -1.38 -4.49
N VAL A 23 -0.09 -1.06 -4.56
CA VAL A 23 -0.58 0.29 -4.90
C VAL A 23 -0.14 1.32 -3.84
N THR A 24 -0.28 0.99 -2.56
CA THR A 24 0.07 1.90 -1.46
C THR A 24 1.58 2.15 -1.43
N GLY A 25 2.40 1.13 -1.67
CA GLY A 25 3.85 1.25 -1.79
C GLY A 25 4.28 2.14 -2.97
N LEU A 26 3.61 2.01 -4.12
CA LEU A 26 3.86 2.87 -5.28
C LEU A 26 3.52 4.34 -5.01
N ILE A 27 2.38 4.60 -4.34
CA ILE A 27 1.97 5.96 -3.96
C ILE A 27 2.97 6.56 -2.95
N ALA A 28 3.39 5.79 -1.95
CA ALA A 28 4.37 6.21 -0.96
C ALA A 28 5.73 6.53 -1.62
N TRP A 29 6.20 5.64 -2.49
CA TRP A 29 7.44 5.84 -3.25
C TRP A 29 7.39 7.10 -4.11
N TYR A 30 6.28 7.31 -4.84
CA TYR A 30 6.10 8.49 -5.67
C TYR A 30 6.04 9.76 -4.82
N GLY A 31 5.28 9.77 -3.72
CA GLY A 31 5.17 10.92 -2.82
C GLY A 31 6.50 11.34 -2.19
N ILE A 32 7.34 10.36 -1.80
CA ILE A 32 8.65 10.62 -1.19
C ILE A 32 9.72 10.98 -2.23
N SER A 33 9.71 10.33 -3.39
CA SER A 33 10.76 10.48 -4.41
C SER A 33 10.53 11.68 -5.33
N HIS A 34 9.29 12.15 -5.47
CA HIS A 34 8.97 13.24 -6.39
C HIS A 34 9.46 14.60 -5.83
N ARG A 35 10.42 15.21 -6.54
CA ARG A 35 10.94 16.55 -6.25
C ARG A 35 10.53 17.51 -7.35
N LYS A 36 10.25 18.77 -6.98
CA LYS A 36 9.98 19.82 -7.97
C LYS A 36 11.23 20.09 -8.81
N VAL A 37 11.02 20.69 -9.99
CA VAL A 37 12.08 21.15 -10.91
C VAL A 37 13.09 22.06 -10.21
N ASP A 38 12.64 22.78 -9.18
CA ASP A 38 13.45 23.68 -8.34
C ASP A 38 14.23 22.95 -7.21
N GLY A 39 14.25 21.61 -7.22
CA GLY A 39 14.96 20.75 -6.25
C GLY A 39 14.30 20.62 -4.86
N LYS A 40 13.33 21.48 -4.54
CA LYS A 40 12.60 21.46 -3.27
C LYS A 40 11.57 20.34 -3.24
N ALA A 41 11.51 19.61 -2.13
CA ALA A 41 10.45 18.65 -1.85
C ALA A 41 9.12 19.40 -1.73
N ASP A 42 8.08 18.92 -2.42
CA ASP A 42 6.75 19.47 -2.23
C ASP A 42 6.21 19.01 -0.89
N PHE A 43 5.90 19.93 0.03
CA PHE A 43 5.45 19.59 1.38
C PHE A 43 4.23 18.66 1.34
N VAL A 44 3.31 18.89 0.40
CA VAL A 44 2.11 18.07 0.20
C VAL A 44 2.45 16.65 -0.29
N ASN A 45 3.37 16.50 -1.24
CA ASN A 45 3.77 15.18 -1.75
C ASN A 45 4.53 14.39 -0.68
N LEU A 46 5.39 15.06 0.10
CA LEU A 46 6.10 14.43 1.20
C LEU A 46 5.12 14.01 2.31
N LEU A 47 4.15 14.86 2.65
CA LEU A 47 3.11 14.54 3.63
C LEU A 47 2.27 13.33 3.19
N PHE A 48 1.78 13.32 1.95
CA PHE A 48 1.05 12.18 1.39
C PHE A 48 1.92 10.93 1.25
N GLY A 49 3.19 11.09 0.90
CA GLY A 49 4.16 9.99 0.81
C GLY A 49 4.42 9.33 2.16
N VAL A 50 4.58 10.11 3.23
CA VAL A 50 4.79 9.60 4.60
C VAL A 50 3.52 8.94 5.13
N VAL A 51 2.34 9.53 4.94
CA VAL A 51 1.07 8.89 5.33
C VAL A 51 0.87 7.58 4.56
N GLY A 52 1.14 7.58 3.25
CA GLY A 52 1.13 6.37 2.43
C GLY A 52 2.10 5.29 2.93
N ALA A 53 3.31 5.68 3.35
CA ALA A 53 4.29 4.75 3.92
C ALA A 53 3.83 4.15 5.25
N ILE A 54 3.16 4.93 6.10
CA ILE A 54 2.57 4.44 7.36
C ILE A 54 1.47 3.42 7.07
N PHE A 55 0.56 3.70 6.13
CA PHE A 55 -0.47 2.74 5.72
C PHE A 55 0.11 1.48 5.07
N PHE A 56 1.14 1.62 4.24
CA PHE A 56 1.86 0.48 3.68
C PHE A 56 2.45 -0.40 4.78
N ALA A 57 3.09 0.19 5.78
CA ALA A 57 3.63 -0.55 6.92
C ALA A 57 2.51 -1.23 7.72
N LEU A 58 1.40 -0.54 8.00
CA LEU A 58 0.27 -1.13 8.71
C LEU A 58 -0.29 -2.35 7.99
N VAL A 59 -0.53 -2.27 6.67
CA VAL A 59 -1.02 -3.40 5.88
C VAL A 59 0.02 -4.52 5.83
N LEU A 60 1.29 -4.20 5.63
CA LEU A 60 2.37 -5.20 5.60
C LEU A 60 2.45 -5.97 6.93
N PHE A 61 2.31 -5.28 8.07
CA PHE A 61 2.46 -5.88 9.40
C PHE A 61 1.16 -6.47 9.97
N GLN A 62 -0.02 -6.00 9.56
CA GLN A 62 -1.30 -6.50 10.09
C GLN A 62 -1.96 -7.54 9.18
N ASP A 63 -1.84 -7.38 7.85
CA ASP A 63 -2.52 -8.26 6.89
C ASP A 63 -1.60 -9.35 6.32
N LEU A 64 -0.28 -9.13 6.32
CA LEU A 64 0.68 -10.04 5.69
C LEU A 64 1.50 -10.87 6.69
N ILE A 65 1.82 -10.30 7.86
CA ILE A 65 2.55 -11.00 8.92
C ILE A 65 1.54 -11.40 10.01
N PRO A 66 1.18 -12.69 10.13
CA PRO A 66 0.35 -13.18 11.23
C PRO A 66 1.07 -13.21 12.58
#